data_AF-A0AAJ2D9U6-F1
#
_entry.id   AF-A0AAJ2D9U6-F1
#
_cell.length_a   1.000
_cell.length_b   1.000
_cell.length_c   1.000
_cell.angle_alpha   90.00
_cell.angle_beta   90.00
_cell.angle_gamma   90.00
#
_symmetry.space_group_name_H-M   'P 1'
#
loop_
_entity.id
_entity.type
_entity.pdbx_description
1 polymer ?
#
loop_
_entity_poly.entity_id
_entity_poly.type
_entity_poly.pdbx_seq_one_letter_code
_entity_poly.pdbx_strand_id
1 'polypeptide(L)'
;MFQISTAKFFDKDKITRHDGQFVFFSNVKCYLPIALKLPDMKINLIDYSGGISCYLVEYKLLTETPDKIEPGVVIRAGDQDYIQQFILLWEFYFKCVARKEKEDVKSICTQINYAKHYGMIALEVAPHIVALDRHIEHGDVEGFVVFINDVVEVDRKAFKSIIASLKIISDSKESLSTNFDLTYSMLVYALESLSQRNDGYISKWEDYDQEVRLKLENVFKSVGIENSVRIKDILIEGKQFKLLKRFKEFILSCVDDEFYHHSSMSAIRKSHMERTLDNLYKMRSSFVHELKPLDVMISESYSAESDCVMRLGEPYFTYSGLLRLLDAVIRGFSKKNYSNLAESINWVQETSSVRYMEMSAEYWVWNPNVFDIKKIYKWYSEYLCMLNVDKVIDMREVVSKICEKFDSSPLPYKSALLYFYCLYNSVHCHDDLSWASFAEKRKEHLKVDIYLMVNNVYLYHELFSKCSRDETIENLREFMLIFNDYDRNKFKKNSPSLPAITEAILLSAAANLFYKNGYFQDYKQLLNRALCEISSEKLVFDYIYDCLSGARLISIKSIFDIIRSKGS
;
A
#
# COMPACT_ATOMS: atom_id res chain seq x y z
N MET A 1 11.35 7.69 12.01
CA MET A 1 12.14 8.84 12.48
C MET A 1 13.00 8.54 13.69
N PHE A 2 12.61 7.60 14.57
CA PHE A 2 13.37 7.25 15.77
C PHE A 2 14.82 6.84 15.46
N GLN A 3 15.02 5.82 14.60
CA GLN A 3 16.36 5.44 14.13
C GLN A 3 17.06 6.54 13.32
N ILE A 4 16.32 7.32 12.54
CA ILE A 4 16.89 8.39 11.70
C ILE A 4 17.56 9.46 12.57
N SER A 5 16.96 9.71 13.74
CA SER A 5 17.44 10.71 14.70
C SER A 5 18.70 10.28 15.46
N THR A 6 19.30 9.13 15.14
CA THR A 6 20.64 8.75 15.61
C THR A 6 21.76 9.44 14.82
N ALA A 7 21.40 10.17 13.76
CA ALA A 7 22.32 10.76 12.77
C ALA A 7 23.15 9.75 11.95
N LYS A 8 22.85 8.44 12.02
CA LYS A 8 23.54 7.40 11.24
C LYS A 8 23.47 7.62 9.71
N PHE A 9 22.43 8.28 9.23
CA PHE A 9 22.13 8.40 7.79
C PHE A 9 22.47 9.76 7.17
N PHE A 10 22.92 10.72 7.98
CA PHE A 10 23.08 12.10 7.54
C PHE A 10 24.55 12.45 7.39
N ASP A 11 24.82 13.36 6.46
CA ASP A 11 26.11 14.04 6.44
C ASP A 11 26.22 14.94 7.67
N LYS A 12 27.34 14.83 8.41
CA LYS A 12 27.52 15.51 9.70
C LYS A 12 27.38 17.04 9.58
N ASP A 13 27.74 17.58 8.41
CA ASP A 13 27.73 19.02 8.14
C ASP A 13 26.33 19.55 7.78
N LYS A 14 25.32 18.68 7.61
CA LYS A 14 23.95 19.04 7.19
C LYS A 14 22.89 18.74 8.25
N ILE A 15 23.29 18.35 9.46
CA ILE A 15 22.36 17.99 10.54
C ILE A 15 21.78 19.24 11.21
N THR A 16 20.46 19.35 11.17
CA THR A 16 19.69 20.27 12.01
C THR A 16 19.15 19.54 13.23
N ARG A 17 19.14 20.22 14.39
CA ARG A 17 18.65 19.68 15.66
C ARG A 17 17.40 20.41 16.10
N HIS A 18 16.39 19.65 16.54
CA HIS A 18 15.14 20.20 17.06
C HIS A 18 14.86 19.58 18.42
N ASP A 19 14.68 20.42 19.44
CA ASP A 19 14.25 19.96 20.76
C ASP A 19 12.74 19.67 20.75
N GLY A 20 12.36 18.59 21.40
CA GLY A 20 10.98 18.15 21.51
C GLY A 20 10.68 17.56 22.89
N GLN A 21 9.42 17.66 23.27
CA GLN A 21 8.89 17.03 24.47
C GLN A 21 7.53 16.40 24.15
N PHE A 22 7.22 15.28 24.79
CA PHE A 22 5.87 14.70 24.76
C PHE A 22 5.59 13.94 26.06
N VAL A 23 4.31 13.66 26.29
CA VAL A 23 3.84 12.84 27.40
C VAL A 23 3.23 11.56 26.85
N PHE A 24 3.41 10.46 27.57
CA PHE A 24 2.68 9.21 27.33
C PHE A 24 2.32 8.53 28.65
N PHE A 25 1.35 7.64 28.59
CA PHE A 25 0.83 6.89 29.72
C PHE A 25 1.12 5.41 29.57
N SER A 26 1.32 4.71 30.68
CA SER A 26 1.53 3.26 30.68
C SER A 26 1.08 2.60 31.98
N ASN A 27 0.68 1.34 31.92
CA ASN A 27 0.27 0.55 33.09
C ASN A 27 1.45 -0.02 33.92
N VAL A 28 2.69 0.29 33.53
CA VAL A 28 3.90 -0.05 34.30
C VAL A 28 4.49 1.17 34.99
N LYS A 29 5.13 0.93 36.13
CA LYS A 29 5.75 1.96 36.97
C LYS A 29 7.26 1.79 37.04
N CYS A 30 7.98 2.73 36.45
CA CYS A 30 9.43 2.86 36.53
C CYS A 30 9.77 4.13 37.32
N TYR A 31 10.38 3.97 38.50
CA TYR A 31 10.83 5.10 39.33
C TYR A 31 12.18 5.67 38.90
N LEU A 32 12.94 4.90 38.10
CA LEU A 32 14.27 5.27 37.66
C LEU A 32 14.17 6.17 36.42
N PRO A 33 14.88 7.31 36.39
CA PRO A 33 14.99 8.09 35.16
C PRO A 33 15.77 7.29 34.12
N ILE A 34 15.29 7.29 32.88
CA ILE A 34 15.93 6.59 31.77
C ILE A 34 16.55 7.62 30.84
N ALA A 35 17.82 7.46 30.53
CA ALA A 35 18.54 8.31 29.59
C ALA A 35 19.13 7.48 28.45
N LEU A 36 18.73 7.78 27.22
CA LEU A 36 19.26 7.21 25.99
C LEU A 36 20.22 8.20 25.35
N LYS A 37 21.36 7.71 24.86
CA LYS A 37 22.33 8.53 24.13
C LYS A 37 22.04 8.59 22.63
N LEU A 38 21.51 7.50 22.07
CA LEU A 38 21.30 7.32 20.64
C LEU A 38 19.98 6.56 20.40
N PRO A 39 18.89 7.24 19.99
CA PRO A 39 18.74 8.70 19.91
C PRO A 39 18.79 9.36 21.30
N ASP A 40 19.15 10.65 21.36
CA ASP A 40 19.23 11.42 22.61
C ASP A 40 17.82 11.65 23.18
N MET A 41 17.54 11.04 24.32
CA MET A 41 16.24 11.07 24.98
C MET A 41 16.37 10.89 26.50
N LYS A 42 15.51 11.57 27.25
CA LYS A 42 15.33 11.40 28.70
C LYS A 42 13.87 11.16 29.03
N ILE A 43 13.62 10.22 29.92
CA ILE A 43 12.27 9.79 30.32
C ILE A 43 12.18 9.88 31.83
N ASN A 44 11.18 10.60 32.32
CA ASN A 44 10.93 10.80 33.75
C ASN A 44 9.47 10.51 34.08
N LEU A 45 9.24 9.79 35.18
CA LEU A 45 7.90 9.65 35.76
C LEU A 45 7.47 10.98 36.36
N ILE A 46 6.33 11.52 35.94
CA ILE A 46 5.81 12.81 36.41
C ILE A 46 4.54 12.69 37.26
N ASP A 47 3.72 11.68 37.02
CA ASP A 47 2.51 11.40 37.80
C ASP A 47 2.21 9.89 37.79
N TYR A 48 1.49 9.43 38.79
CA TYR A 48 0.98 8.07 38.88
C TYR A 48 -0.37 8.08 39.59
N SER A 49 -1.42 7.65 38.89
CA SER A 49 -2.80 7.75 39.37
C SER A 49 -3.67 6.67 38.76
N GLY A 50 -4.33 5.89 39.63
CA GLY A 50 -5.24 4.81 39.23
C GLY A 50 -4.52 3.64 38.56
N GLY A 51 -3.29 3.34 39.00
CA GLY A 51 -2.43 2.29 38.46
C GLY A 51 -1.85 2.54 37.08
N ILE A 52 -1.94 3.78 36.60
CA ILE A 52 -1.38 4.24 35.34
C ILE A 52 -0.35 5.33 35.63
N SER A 53 0.85 5.14 35.09
CA SER A 53 1.97 6.05 35.14
C SER A 53 1.92 7.04 33.98
N CYS A 54 2.30 8.29 34.25
CA CYS A 54 2.45 9.36 33.27
C CYS A 54 3.94 9.72 33.17
N TYR A 55 4.50 9.66 31.96
CA TYR A 55 5.90 9.91 31.70
C TYR A 55 6.10 11.13 30.82
N LEU A 56 6.99 12.03 31.22
CA LEU A 56 7.51 13.10 30.39
C LEU A 56 8.75 12.61 29.66
N VAL A 57 8.77 12.79 28.34
CA VAL A 57 9.89 12.44 27.48
C VAL A 57 10.44 13.68 26.82
N GLU A 58 11.71 13.97 27.06
CA GLU A 58 12.47 15.00 26.38
C GLU A 58 13.36 14.32 25.33
N TYR A 59 13.38 14.81 24.09
CA TYR A 59 14.12 14.18 23.01
C TYR A 59 14.68 15.20 22.04
N LYS A 60 15.72 14.79 21.30
CA LYS A 60 16.26 15.56 20.18
C LYS A 60 15.95 14.87 18.85
N LEU A 61 15.16 15.56 18.03
CA LEU A 61 14.89 15.15 16.66
C LEU A 61 16.01 15.69 15.76
N LEU A 62 16.67 14.79 15.03
CA LEU A 62 17.68 15.17 14.05
C LEU A 62 17.11 15.03 12.63
N THR A 63 17.35 16.03 11.79
CA THR A 63 16.93 16.06 10.38
C THR A 63 18.06 16.60 9.51
N GLU A 64 18.14 16.17 8.25
CA GLU A 64 19.10 16.72 7.29
C GLU A 64 18.48 17.84 6.46
N THR A 65 19.18 18.97 6.32
CA THR A 65 18.77 20.04 5.42
C THR A 65 18.99 19.59 3.96
N PRO A 66 17.95 19.51 3.12
CA PRO A 66 18.10 19.09 1.73
C PRO A 66 18.90 20.12 0.91
N ASP A 67 19.75 19.63 0.00
CA ASP A 67 20.61 20.47 -0.87
C ASP A 67 19.82 21.43 -1.77
N LYS A 68 18.58 21.08 -2.09
CA LYS A 68 17.62 21.97 -2.75
C LYS A 68 16.35 22.02 -1.93
N ILE A 69 15.98 23.24 -1.54
CA ILE A 69 14.66 23.53 -0.98
C ILE A 69 13.68 23.52 -2.18
N GLU A 70 13.08 22.37 -2.47
CA GLU A 70 11.95 22.30 -3.41
C GLU A 70 10.75 23.13 -2.89
N PRO A 71 9.88 23.68 -3.77
CA PRO A 71 8.67 24.37 -3.30
C PRO A 71 7.84 23.45 -2.38
N GLY A 72 7.58 23.87 -1.14
CA GLY A 72 6.87 23.07 -0.13
C GLY A 72 7.72 22.47 1.00
N VAL A 73 8.98 22.90 1.15
CA VAL A 73 9.91 22.35 2.16
C VAL A 73 9.48 22.58 3.60
N VAL A 74 9.60 21.51 4.38
CA VAL A 74 9.18 21.40 5.78
C VAL A 74 10.38 21.67 6.69
N ILE A 75 10.22 22.62 7.63
CA ILE A 75 11.28 23.06 8.57
C ILE A 75 11.45 22.06 9.73
N ARG A 76 10.39 21.31 10.09
CA ARG A 76 10.37 20.25 11.11
C ARG A 76 9.30 19.21 10.76
N ALA A 77 9.69 17.97 10.51
CA ALA A 77 8.78 16.87 10.21
C ALA A 77 9.17 15.60 10.95
N GLY A 78 8.18 14.77 11.29
CA GLY A 78 8.44 13.41 11.77
C GLY A 78 8.40 13.21 13.29
N ASP A 79 8.03 14.23 14.07
CA ASP A 79 7.80 14.10 15.52
C ASP A 79 6.78 12.99 15.83
N GLN A 80 5.68 12.94 15.08
CA GLN A 80 4.63 11.93 15.27
C GLN A 80 5.17 10.50 15.06
N ASP A 81 5.96 10.29 14.01
CA ASP A 81 6.58 9.00 13.70
C ASP A 81 7.63 8.64 14.76
N TYR A 82 8.39 9.62 15.26
CA TYR A 82 9.38 9.43 16.31
C TYR A 82 8.72 8.96 17.61
N ILE A 83 7.69 9.69 18.05
CA ILE A 83 6.95 9.41 19.29
C ILE A 83 6.28 8.04 19.20
N GLN A 84 5.59 7.75 18.10
CA GLN A 84 4.91 6.46 17.92
C GLN A 84 5.89 5.29 17.96
N GLN A 85 7.03 5.42 17.27
CA GLN A 85 8.07 4.38 17.24
C GLN A 85 8.64 4.12 18.63
N PHE A 86 8.88 5.18 19.41
CA PHE A 86 9.32 5.03 20.80
C PHE A 86 8.29 4.30 21.67
N ILE A 87 7.02 4.72 21.62
CA ILE A 87 5.94 4.09 22.42
C ILE A 87 5.85 2.59 22.11
N LEU A 88 5.95 2.21 20.83
CA LEU A 88 5.95 0.80 20.42
C LEU A 88 7.13 0.00 21.02
N LEU A 89 8.33 0.61 21.05
CA LEU A 89 9.52 -0.03 21.62
C LEU A 89 9.40 -0.19 23.14
N TRP A 90 8.92 0.85 23.84
CA TRP A 90 8.61 0.80 25.27
C TRP A 90 7.61 -0.30 25.59
N GLU A 91 6.51 -0.30 24.86
CA GLU A 91 5.40 -1.22 25.07
C GLU A 91 5.80 -2.69 24.87
N PHE A 92 6.57 -2.94 23.82
CA PHE A 92 7.12 -4.26 23.51
C PHE A 92 8.09 -4.73 24.59
N TYR A 93 9.10 -3.92 24.92
CA TYR A 93 10.17 -4.34 25.82
C TYR A 93 9.64 -4.62 27.24
N PHE A 94 8.87 -3.69 27.81
CA PHE A 94 8.33 -3.85 29.16
C PHE A 94 7.09 -4.75 29.22
N LYS A 95 6.66 -5.32 28.08
CA LYS A 95 5.49 -6.19 27.97
C LYS A 95 4.27 -5.55 28.63
N CYS A 96 3.97 -4.33 28.22
CA CYS A 96 2.96 -3.47 28.85
C CYS A 96 1.98 -2.90 27.81
N VAL A 97 1.14 -1.97 28.25
CA VAL A 97 0.32 -1.09 27.40
C VAL A 97 0.85 0.33 27.58
N ALA A 98 1.09 1.03 26.46
CA ALA A 98 1.53 2.42 26.48
C ALA A 98 0.84 3.21 25.37
N ARG A 99 0.25 4.36 25.68
CA ARG A 99 -0.52 5.19 24.73
C ARG A 99 -0.29 6.67 25.02
N LYS A 100 -0.65 7.53 24.07
CA LYS A 100 -0.61 8.99 24.25
C LYS A 100 -1.71 9.49 25.17
N GLU A 101 -2.89 8.87 25.07
CA GLU A 101 -4.04 9.21 25.90
C GLU A 101 -4.17 8.23 27.08
N LYS A 102 -4.52 8.75 28.26
CA LYS A 102 -4.67 7.94 29.48
C LYS A 102 -5.86 6.99 29.36
N GLU A 103 -6.92 7.45 28.71
CA GLU A 103 -8.17 6.74 28.49
C GLU A 103 -7.96 5.46 27.65
N ASP A 104 -7.06 5.49 26.67
CA ASP A 104 -6.74 4.30 25.87
C ASP A 104 -6.07 3.22 26.72
N VAL A 105 -5.10 3.60 27.57
CA VAL A 105 -4.47 2.66 28.50
C VAL A 105 -5.52 2.08 29.45
N LYS A 106 -6.41 2.94 29.99
CA LYS A 106 -7.51 2.47 30.84
C LYS A 106 -8.39 1.48 30.09
N SER A 107 -8.80 1.79 28.87
CA SER A 107 -9.71 0.97 28.06
C SER A 107 -9.14 -0.42 27.77
N ILE A 108 -7.86 -0.49 27.40
CA ILE A 108 -7.17 -1.76 27.11
C ILE A 108 -6.93 -2.57 28.40
N CYS A 109 -6.57 -1.88 29.48
CA CYS A 109 -6.35 -2.51 30.79
C CYS A 109 -7.64 -2.75 31.58
N THR A 110 -8.80 -2.23 31.14
CA THR A 110 -10.04 -2.36 31.91
C THR A 110 -10.47 -3.81 32.00
N GLN A 111 -10.75 -4.21 33.23
CA GLN A 111 -11.09 -5.58 33.62
C GLN A 111 -12.57 -5.93 33.39
N ILE A 112 -13.33 -5.08 32.71
CA ILE A 112 -14.79 -5.21 32.59
C ILE A 112 -15.15 -5.36 31.12
N ASN A 113 -15.66 -6.54 30.76
CA ASN A 113 -16.37 -6.72 29.51
C ASN A 113 -17.83 -6.27 29.71
N TYR A 114 -18.21 -5.11 29.17
CA TYR A 114 -19.60 -4.65 29.22
C TYR A 114 -20.54 -5.57 28.42
N ALA A 115 -19.99 -6.41 27.53
CA ALA A 115 -20.70 -7.44 26.79
C ALA A 115 -20.37 -8.83 27.35
N LYS A 116 -20.96 -9.19 28.51
CA LYS A 116 -20.86 -10.53 29.13
C LYS A 116 -21.25 -11.71 28.22
N HIS A 117 -21.76 -11.46 27.03
CA HIS A 117 -22.27 -12.49 26.13
C HIS A 117 -21.33 -12.85 24.97
N TYR A 118 -20.26 -12.09 24.68
CA TYR A 118 -19.47 -12.31 23.46
C TYR A 118 -17.96 -12.06 23.52
N GLY A 119 -17.36 -11.75 24.67
CA GLY A 119 -15.90 -11.55 24.73
C GLY A 119 -15.30 -11.89 26.08
N MET A 120 -14.01 -12.21 26.06
CA MET A 120 -13.22 -12.52 27.25
C MET A 120 -12.56 -11.28 27.83
N ILE A 121 -12.15 -11.33 29.09
CA ILE A 121 -11.43 -10.22 29.70
C ILE A 121 -9.95 -10.36 29.32
N ALA A 122 -9.32 -9.28 28.83
CA ALA A 122 -7.91 -9.29 28.42
C ALA A 122 -6.96 -9.83 29.52
N LEU A 123 -7.34 -9.65 30.79
CA LEU A 123 -6.64 -10.16 31.97
C LEU A 123 -6.58 -11.70 32.02
N GLU A 124 -7.61 -12.38 31.53
CA GLU A 124 -7.67 -13.87 31.51
C GLU A 124 -6.72 -14.44 30.46
N VAL A 125 -6.50 -13.70 29.37
CA VAL A 125 -5.71 -14.17 28.21
C VAL A 125 -4.24 -13.79 28.33
N ALA A 126 -3.93 -12.58 28.79
CA ALA A 126 -2.58 -12.03 28.87
C ALA A 126 -2.38 -11.13 30.10
N PRO A 127 -2.47 -11.69 31.33
CA PRO A 127 -2.42 -10.92 32.57
C PRO A 127 -1.13 -10.11 32.71
N HIS A 128 -0.01 -10.65 32.24
CA HIS A 128 1.27 -9.97 32.28
C HIS A 128 1.30 -8.68 31.44
N ILE A 129 0.45 -8.51 30.42
CA ILE A 129 0.42 -7.28 29.61
C ILE A 129 -0.46 -6.21 30.25
N VAL A 130 -1.65 -6.59 30.72
CA VAL A 130 -2.71 -5.64 31.06
C VAL A 130 -2.85 -5.38 32.56
N ALA A 131 -2.21 -6.18 33.41
CA ALA A 131 -2.21 -5.95 34.85
C ALA A 131 -1.71 -4.53 35.18
N LEU A 132 -2.43 -3.85 36.06
CA LEU A 132 -2.03 -2.56 36.60
C LEU A 132 -0.96 -2.77 37.69
N ASP A 133 -0.28 -1.68 38.07
CA ASP A 133 0.64 -1.63 39.21
C ASP A 133 1.87 -2.54 39.09
N ARG A 134 2.24 -2.90 37.87
CA ARG A 134 3.48 -3.62 37.61
C ARG A 134 4.70 -2.71 37.78
N HIS A 135 5.66 -3.14 38.59
CA HIS A 135 6.91 -2.43 38.81
C HIS A 135 8.00 -2.87 37.83
N ILE A 136 8.80 -1.91 37.35
CA ILE A 136 9.98 -2.14 36.53
C ILE A 136 11.22 -2.09 37.42
N GLU A 137 12.07 -3.11 37.34
CA GLU A 137 13.30 -3.20 38.13
C GLU A 137 14.49 -2.49 37.44
N HIS A 138 15.58 -2.29 38.18
CA HIS A 138 16.78 -1.65 37.63
C HIS A 138 17.39 -2.43 36.45
N GLY A 139 17.45 -3.76 36.57
CA GLY A 139 17.97 -4.62 35.48
C GLY A 139 17.14 -4.53 34.19
N ASP A 140 15.82 -4.34 34.32
CA ASP A 140 14.94 -4.15 33.17
C ASP A 140 15.28 -2.85 32.42
N VAL A 141 15.58 -1.78 33.15
CA VAL A 141 15.95 -0.48 32.58
C VAL A 141 17.26 -0.57 31.79
N GLU A 142 18.29 -1.21 32.36
CA GLU A 142 19.56 -1.43 31.66
C GLU A 142 19.36 -2.24 30.38
N GLY A 143 18.60 -3.33 30.47
CA GLY A 143 18.28 -4.14 29.30
C GLY A 143 17.44 -3.39 28.26
N PHE A 144 16.60 -2.43 28.66
CA PHE A 144 15.84 -1.59 27.73
C PHE A 144 16.76 -0.71 26.91
N VAL A 145 17.75 -0.09 27.56
CA VAL A 145 18.77 0.73 26.88
C VAL A 145 19.56 -0.12 25.89
N VAL A 146 19.97 -1.33 26.26
CA VAL A 146 20.65 -2.27 25.36
C VAL A 146 19.76 -2.64 24.18
N PHE A 147 18.50 -2.98 24.42
CA PHE A 147 17.55 -3.31 23.38
C PHE A 147 17.32 -2.16 22.38
N ILE A 148 17.19 -0.93 22.87
CA ILE A 148 17.05 0.24 21.99
C ILE A 148 18.27 0.38 21.09
N ASN A 149 19.48 0.21 21.63
CA ASN A 149 20.72 0.25 20.84
C ASN A 149 20.73 -0.84 19.77
N ASP A 150 20.44 -2.10 20.14
CA ASP A 150 20.35 -3.23 19.20
C ASP A 150 19.37 -2.90 18.04
N VAL A 151 18.22 -2.32 18.36
CA VAL A 151 17.18 -1.99 17.35
C VAL A 151 17.57 -0.82 16.46
N VAL A 152 18.25 0.21 16.96
CA VAL A 152 18.64 1.36 16.10
C VAL A 152 19.88 1.07 15.25
N GLU A 153 20.69 0.09 15.64
CA GLU A 153 21.93 -0.28 14.94
C GLU A 153 21.72 -1.22 13.74
N VAL A 154 20.53 -1.82 13.58
CA VAL A 154 20.20 -2.60 12.37
C VAL A 154 20.18 -1.73 11.10
N ASP A 155 20.12 -2.37 9.93
CA ASP A 155 19.91 -1.66 8.67
C ASP A 155 18.50 -1.02 8.58
N ARG A 156 18.31 -0.06 7.66
CA ARG A 156 17.03 0.68 7.57
C ARG A 156 15.84 -0.22 7.25
N LYS A 157 16.06 -1.26 6.44
CA LYS A 157 15.01 -2.19 6.01
C LYS A 157 14.55 -3.07 7.18
N ALA A 158 15.49 -3.61 7.95
CA ALA A 158 15.26 -4.37 9.16
C ALA A 158 14.52 -3.54 10.20
N PHE A 159 14.95 -2.29 10.44
CA PHE A 159 14.27 -1.38 11.38
C PHE A 159 12.79 -1.16 10.99
N LYS A 160 12.52 -0.90 9.71
CA LYS A 160 11.14 -0.73 9.22
C LYS A 160 10.29 -1.98 9.46
N SER A 161 10.85 -3.17 9.24
CA SER A 161 10.16 -4.43 9.49
C SER A 161 9.89 -4.66 10.99
N ILE A 162 10.85 -4.34 11.87
CA ILE A 162 10.66 -4.41 13.33
C ILE A 162 9.52 -3.49 13.76
N ILE A 163 9.59 -2.20 13.42
CA ILE A 163 8.54 -1.22 13.80
C ILE A 163 7.17 -1.62 13.27
N ALA A 164 7.08 -2.12 12.03
CA ALA A 164 5.82 -2.59 11.46
C ALA A 164 5.24 -3.75 12.27
N SER A 165 6.06 -4.69 12.70
CA SER A 165 5.62 -5.82 13.53
C SER A 165 5.27 -5.40 14.95
N LEU A 166 6.02 -4.49 15.55
CA LEU A 166 5.67 -3.92 16.86
C LEU A 166 4.32 -3.19 16.82
N LYS A 167 4.02 -2.50 15.72
CA LYS A 167 2.71 -1.88 15.52
C LYS A 167 1.59 -2.92 15.53
N ILE A 168 1.74 -4.00 14.78
CA ILE A 168 0.73 -5.08 14.73
C ILE A 168 0.54 -5.72 16.12
N ILE A 169 1.61 -5.92 16.89
CA ILE A 169 1.54 -6.42 18.27
C ILE A 169 0.81 -5.44 19.19
N SER A 170 1.02 -4.13 19.02
CA SER A 170 0.32 -3.12 19.81
C SER A 170 -1.17 -3.07 19.47
N ASP A 171 -1.51 -3.13 18.17
CA ASP A 171 -2.89 -3.16 17.67
C ASP A 171 -3.63 -4.43 18.15
N SER A 172 -2.92 -5.56 18.30
CA SER A 172 -3.50 -6.82 18.78
C SER A 172 -3.95 -6.71 20.24
N LYS A 173 -3.27 -5.91 21.07
CA LYS A 173 -3.67 -5.70 22.48
C LYS A 173 -4.97 -4.92 22.58
N GLU A 174 -5.22 -3.99 21.67
CA GLU A 174 -6.46 -3.21 21.61
C GLU A 174 -7.65 -4.08 21.20
N SER A 175 -7.43 -5.02 20.28
CA SER A 175 -8.46 -5.93 19.78
C SER A 175 -8.71 -7.15 20.68
N LEU A 176 -7.88 -7.36 21.71
CA LEU A 176 -7.88 -8.59 22.52
C LEU A 176 -9.21 -8.84 23.23
N SER A 177 -9.87 -7.79 23.72
CA SER A 177 -11.15 -7.89 24.43
C SER A 177 -12.37 -8.02 23.52
N THR A 178 -12.20 -7.72 22.22
CA THR A 178 -13.32 -7.64 21.25
C THR A 178 -13.30 -8.80 20.25
N ASN A 179 -12.14 -9.26 19.82
CA ASN A 179 -12.01 -10.35 18.85
C ASN A 179 -10.69 -11.12 19.04
N PHE A 180 -10.78 -12.29 19.69
CA PHE A 180 -9.62 -13.14 19.92
C PHE A 180 -9.02 -13.70 18.63
N ASP A 181 -9.85 -14.13 17.67
CA ASP A 181 -9.39 -14.75 16.42
C ASP A 181 -8.56 -13.80 15.57
N LEU A 182 -9.03 -12.56 15.45
CA LEU A 182 -8.32 -11.48 14.79
C LEU A 182 -7.00 -11.20 15.52
N THR A 183 -7.06 -11.04 16.84
CA THR A 183 -5.91 -10.71 17.69
C THR A 183 -4.81 -11.78 17.62
N TYR A 184 -5.18 -13.06 17.66
CA TYR A 184 -4.25 -14.17 17.51
C TYR A 184 -3.63 -14.19 16.10
N SER A 185 -4.44 -13.97 15.06
CA SER A 185 -3.97 -13.89 13.67
C SER A 185 -3.03 -12.71 13.43
N MET A 186 -3.25 -11.57 14.11
CA MET A 186 -2.38 -10.40 14.06
C MET A 186 -0.96 -10.72 14.51
N LEU A 187 -0.80 -11.49 15.58
CA LEU A 187 0.53 -11.93 16.02
C LEU A 187 1.23 -12.80 14.98
N VAL A 188 0.49 -13.65 14.26
CA VAL A 188 1.05 -14.45 13.15
C VAL A 188 1.47 -13.54 11.99
N TYR A 189 0.66 -12.53 11.64
CA TYR A 189 1.03 -11.54 10.62
C TYR A 189 2.31 -10.79 10.98
N ALA A 190 2.52 -10.47 12.26
CA ALA A 190 3.74 -9.81 12.72
C ALA A 190 4.99 -10.67 12.44
N LEU A 191 4.91 -11.99 12.68
CA LEU A 191 5.98 -12.94 12.35
C LEU A 191 6.17 -13.10 10.84
N GLU A 192 5.10 -13.22 10.08
CA GLU A 192 5.17 -13.36 8.61
C GLU A 192 5.73 -12.11 7.93
N SER A 193 5.35 -10.92 8.41
CA SER A 193 5.87 -9.66 7.89
C SER A 193 7.38 -9.54 8.15
N LEU A 194 7.87 -10.00 9.30
CA LEU A 194 9.31 -10.07 9.59
C LEU A 194 10.03 -11.05 8.67
N SER A 195 9.49 -12.26 8.50
CA SER A 195 10.14 -13.32 7.72
C SER A 195 10.20 -12.96 6.23
N GLN A 196 9.07 -12.63 5.61
CA GLN A 196 8.98 -12.40 4.16
C GLN A 196 9.88 -11.26 3.67
N ARG A 197 10.12 -10.26 4.52
CA ARG A 197 10.93 -9.09 4.16
C ARG A 197 12.43 -9.33 4.33
N ASN A 198 12.86 -10.30 5.14
CA ASN A 198 14.24 -10.37 5.64
C ASN A 198 14.87 -11.78 5.67
N ASP A 199 14.22 -12.81 5.16
CA ASP A 199 14.67 -14.22 5.34
C ASP A 199 15.80 -14.70 4.40
N GLY A 200 16.19 -13.93 3.37
CA GLY A 200 17.28 -14.29 2.45
C GLY A 200 17.12 -15.66 1.75
N TYR A 201 15.95 -16.28 1.83
CA TYR A 201 15.76 -17.70 1.52
C TYR A 201 15.71 -17.98 0.03
N ILE A 202 16.47 -18.98 -0.40
CA ILE A 202 16.50 -19.50 -1.76
C ILE A 202 15.83 -20.87 -1.77
N SER A 203 14.72 -20.98 -2.51
CA SER A 203 13.92 -22.20 -2.60
C SER A 203 14.60 -23.27 -3.45
N LYS A 204 14.50 -24.53 -3.02
CA LYS A 204 15.03 -25.71 -3.71
C LYS A 204 13.89 -26.63 -4.12
N TRP A 205 14.14 -27.52 -5.08
CA TRP A 205 13.12 -28.44 -5.59
C TRP A 205 12.63 -29.43 -4.53
N GLU A 206 13.50 -29.78 -3.59
CA GLU A 206 13.21 -30.65 -2.46
C GLU A 206 12.18 -30.05 -1.50
N ASP A 207 11.94 -28.74 -1.58
CA ASP A 207 10.98 -28.02 -0.76
C ASP A 207 9.55 -28.11 -1.30
N TYR A 208 9.37 -28.62 -2.52
CA TYR A 208 8.07 -28.77 -3.13
C TYR A 208 7.28 -29.90 -2.48
N ASP A 209 5.95 -29.77 -2.43
CA ASP A 209 5.06 -30.76 -1.83
C ASP A 209 5.43 -32.19 -2.28
N GLN A 210 5.64 -33.09 -1.33
CA GLN A 210 6.19 -34.41 -1.63
C GLN A 210 5.28 -35.21 -2.56
N GLU A 211 3.97 -35.13 -2.38
CA GLU A 211 3.01 -35.88 -3.19
C GLU A 211 2.99 -35.35 -4.64
N VAL A 212 2.95 -34.02 -4.80
CA VAL A 212 2.97 -33.38 -6.12
C VAL A 212 4.33 -33.53 -6.79
N ARG A 213 5.43 -33.43 -6.04
CA ARG A 213 6.80 -33.63 -6.52
C ARG A 213 6.97 -35.04 -7.10
N LEU A 214 6.51 -36.08 -6.39
CA LEU A 214 6.59 -37.46 -6.88
C LEU A 214 5.79 -37.67 -8.17
N LYS A 215 4.61 -37.04 -8.29
CA LYS A 215 3.81 -37.07 -9.52
C LYS A 215 4.52 -36.36 -10.68
N LEU A 216 5.07 -35.17 -10.43
CA LEU A 216 5.79 -34.38 -11.42
C LEU A 216 7.10 -35.04 -11.86
N GLU A 217 7.85 -35.67 -10.96
CA GLU A 217 9.09 -36.39 -11.31
C GLU A 217 8.81 -37.54 -12.28
N ASN A 218 7.66 -38.19 -12.19
CA ASN A 218 7.28 -39.21 -13.17
C ASN A 218 6.99 -38.61 -14.55
N VAL A 219 6.42 -37.40 -14.62
CA VAL A 219 6.23 -36.66 -15.87
C VAL A 219 7.56 -36.14 -16.41
N PHE A 220 8.47 -35.69 -15.54
CA PHE A 220 9.78 -35.18 -15.95
C PHE A 220 10.71 -36.25 -16.51
N LYS A 221 10.46 -37.54 -16.24
CA LYS A 221 11.17 -38.65 -16.90
C LYS A 221 10.93 -38.69 -18.42
N SER A 222 9.80 -38.18 -18.91
CA SER A 222 9.48 -38.13 -20.35
C SER A 222 9.76 -36.77 -21.00
N VAL A 223 10.25 -35.79 -20.23
CA VAL A 223 10.61 -34.44 -20.71
C VAL A 223 12.14 -34.31 -20.71
N GLY A 224 12.70 -33.67 -21.74
CA GLY A 224 14.14 -33.40 -21.80
C GLY A 224 14.65 -32.65 -20.56
N ILE A 225 15.87 -32.97 -20.12
CA ILE A 225 16.46 -32.49 -18.86
C ILE A 225 16.43 -30.95 -18.76
N GLU A 226 16.73 -30.24 -19.85
CA GLU A 226 16.74 -28.77 -19.89
C GLU A 226 15.34 -28.17 -19.63
N ASN A 227 14.30 -28.71 -20.26
CA ASN A 227 12.92 -28.27 -20.04
C ASN A 227 12.43 -28.67 -18.64
N SER A 228 12.84 -29.84 -18.13
CA SER A 228 12.53 -30.27 -16.76
C SER A 228 13.11 -29.31 -15.72
N VAL A 229 14.39 -28.93 -15.84
CA VAL A 229 15.03 -27.94 -14.95
C VAL A 229 14.31 -26.60 -15.05
N ARG A 230 14.03 -26.10 -16.25
CA ARG A 230 13.35 -24.82 -16.44
C ARG A 230 11.93 -24.80 -15.86
N ILE A 231 11.18 -25.90 -16.01
CA ILE A 231 9.85 -26.05 -15.41
C ILE A 231 9.96 -26.16 -13.88
N LYS A 232 10.94 -26.90 -13.35
CA LYS A 232 11.21 -26.96 -11.91
C LYS A 232 11.51 -25.56 -11.38
N ASP A 233 12.35 -24.77 -12.04
CA ASP A 233 12.66 -23.40 -11.62
C ASP A 233 11.40 -22.50 -11.61
N ILE A 234 10.56 -22.57 -12.66
CA ILE A 234 9.28 -21.83 -12.74
C ILE A 234 8.30 -22.26 -11.65
N LEU A 235 8.19 -23.57 -11.38
CA LEU A 235 7.29 -24.09 -10.35
C LEU A 235 7.79 -23.79 -8.94
N ILE A 236 9.10 -23.89 -8.74
CA ILE A 236 9.76 -23.48 -7.51
C ILE A 236 9.52 -21.99 -7.32
N GLU A 237 9.58 -21.14 -8.34
CA GLU A 237 9.18 -19.72 -8.27
C GLU A 237 7.73 -19.48 -7.78
N GLY A 238 6.86 -20.49 -7.85
CA GLY A 238 5.50 -20.47 -7.31
C GLY A 238 5.41 -20.09 -5.81
N LYS A 239 4.44 -19.23 -5.48
CA LYS A 239 4.44 -18.45 -4.23
C LYS A 239 4.14 -19.21 -2.92
N GLN A 240 3.32 -20.27 -2.92
CA GLN A 240 2.68 -20.72 -1.67
C GLN A 240 3.54 -21.64 -0.79
N PHE A 241 4.21 -22.66 -1.33
CA PHE A 241 5.01 -23.60 -0.54
C PHE A 241 6.30 -22.98 0.03
N LYS A 242 6.84 -21.96 -0.66
CA LYS A 242 7.94 -21.15 -0.15
C LYS A 242 7.63 -20.54 1.21
N LEU A 243 6.40 -20.06 1.42
CA LEU A 243 6.10 -19.15 2.52
C LEU A 243 6.13 -19.85 3.88
N LEU A 244 5.58 -21.05 4.00
CA LEU A 244 5.58 -21.80 5.26
C LEU A 244 7.00 -22.19 5.68
N LYS A 245 7.80 -22.75 4.75
CA LYS A 245 9.16 -23.17 5.06
C LYS A 245 10.05 -21.99 5.42
N ARG A 246 9.98 -20.90 4.64
CA ARG A 246 10.63 -19.61 4.92
C ARG A 246 10.29 -19.07 6.30
N PHE A 247 8.99 -19.08 6.62
CA PHE A 247 8.49 -18.64 7.91
C PHE A 247 9.10 -19.45 9.07
N LYS A 248 9.11 -20.78 8.96
CA LYS A 248 9.69 -21.66 9.99
C LYS A 248 11.19 -21.45 10.15
N GLU A 249 11.94 -21.51 9.06
CA GLU A 249 13.41 -21.37 9.12
C GLU A 249 13.83 -20.02 9.67
N PHE A 250 13.14 -18.94 9.26
CA PHE A 250 13.39 -17.61 9.80
C PHE A 250 13.19 -17.57 11.33
N ILE A 251 12.05 -18.06 11.82
CA ILE A 251 11.74 -18.08 13.26
C ILE A 251 12.76 -18.92 14.03
N LEU A 252 13.01 -20.14 13.57
CA LEU A 252 13.96 -21.06 14.21
C LEU A 252 15.38 -20.49 14.21
N SER A 253 15.76 -19.71 13.20
CA SER A 253 17.05 -19.04 13.21
C SER A 253 17.10 -17.98 14.31
N CYS A 254 16.02 -17.27 14.61
CA CYS A 254 16.03 -16.15 15.57
C CYS A 254 15.89 -16.61 17.03
N VAL A 255 15.51 -17.85 17.28
CA VAL A 255 15.28 -18.41 18.62
C VAL A 255 16.46 -19.29 19.02
N ASP A 256 17.07 -19.00 20.17
CA ASP A 256 18.17 -19.78 20.74
C ASP A 256 17.69 -20.77 21.81
N ASP A 257 18.64 -21.50 22.42
CA ASP A 257 18.32 -22.48 23.46
C ASP A 257 17.85 -21.82 24.77
N GLU A 258 18.18 -20.54 25.02
CA GLU A 258 17.72 -19.83 26.22
C GLU A 258 16.20 -19.70 26.26
N PHE A 259 15.57 -19.55 25.10
CA PHE A 259 14.11 -19.55 24.98
C PHE A 259 13.44 -20.78 25.63
N TYR A 260 14.08 -21.94 25.57
CA TYR A 260 13.52 -23.18 26.13
C TYR A 260 13.85 -23.38 27.61
N HIS A 261 14.90 -22.72 28.10
CA HIS A 261 15.41 -22.92 29.47
C HIS A 261 14.91 -21.87 30.47
N HIS A 262 14.77 -20.61 30.04
CA HIS A 262 14.44 -19.50 30.92
C HIS A 262 13.03 -18.98 30.61
N SER A 263 12.05 -19.51 31.35
CA SER A 263 10.66 -19.08 31.26
C SER A 263 10.02 -19.12 32.63
N SER A 264 9.32 -18.04 33.00
CA SER A 264 8.42 -18.02 34.14
C SER A 264 7.12 -18.82 33.88
N MET A 265 6.90 -19.23 32.64
CA MET A 265 5.77 -20.06 32.16
C MET A 265 6.27 -21.45 31.74
N SER A 266 5.36 -22.42 31.65
CA SER A 266 5.63 -23.73 31.07
C SER A 266 6.06 -23.60 29.61
N ALA A 267 7.36 -23.78 29.36
CA ALA A 267 7.95 -23.59 28.04
C ALA A 267 7.53 -24.70 27.07
N ILE A 268 7.35 -24.35 25.80
CA ILE A 268 7.14 -25.34 24.74
C ILE A 268 8.34 -26.30 24.65
N ARG A 269 8.08 -27.58 24.41
CA ARG A 269 9.15 -28.54 24.13
C ARG A 269 9.80 -28.25 22.78
N LYS A 270 11.13 -28.26 22.72
CA LYS A 270 11.88 -28.07 21.46
C LYS A 270 11.41 -29.00 20.33
N SER A 271 11.09 -30.25 20.66
CA SER A 271 10.54 -31.23 19.71
C SER A 271 9.15 -30.89 19.16
N HIS A 272 8.37 -30.04 19.83
CA HIS A 272 7.04 -29.63 19.38
C HIS A 272 7.09 -28.36 18.52
N MET A 273 8.16 -27.56 18.61
CA MET A 273 8.28 -26.24 17.98
C MET A 273 7.90 -26.25 16.49
N GLU A 274 8.53 -27.10 15.68
CA GLU A 274 8.25 -27.16 14.24
C GLU A 274 6.80 -27.50 13.93
N ARG A 275 6.23 -28.46 14.68
CA ARG A 275 4.84 -28.88 14.49
C ARG A 275 3.87 -27.79 14.89
N THR A 276 4.17 -27.05 15.97
CA THR A 276 3.36 -25.93 16.42
C THR A 276 3.40 -24.77 15.42
N LEU A 277 4.55 -24.51 14.77
CA LEU A 277 4.65 -23.52 13.70
C LEU A 277 3.85 -23.92 12.44
N ASP A 278 3.84 -25.21 12.08
CA ASP A 278 2.98 -25.71 10.99
C ASP A 278 1.50 -25.47 11.31
N ASN A 279 1.08 -25.80 12.53
CA ASN A 279 -0.29 -25.59 12.99
C ASN A 279 -0.65 -24.10 13.03
N LEU A 280 0.26 -23.24 13.50
CA LEU A 280 0.10 -21.78 13.54
C LEU A 280 -0.18 -21.19 12.15
N TYR A 281 0.64 -21.55 11.17
CA TYR A 281 0.50 -21.05 9.80
C TYR A 281 -0.78 -21.57 9.13
N LYS A 282 -1.14 -22.84 9.36
CA LYS A 282 -2.39 -23.44 8.86
C LYS A 282 -3.61 -22.73 9.42
N MET A 283 -3.67 -22.52 10.73
CA MET A 283 -4.80 -21.82 11.37
C MET A 283 -4.98 -20.41 10.80
N ARG A 284 -3.88 -19.65 10.67
CA ARG A 284 -3.90 -18.35 10.03
C ARG A 284 -4.40 -18.45 8.59
N SER A 285 -3.84 -19.35 7.77
CA SER A 285 -4.26 -19.50 6.37
C SER A 285 -5.76 -19.78 6.24
N SER A 286 -6.32 -20.63 7.10
CA SER A 286 -7.75 -20.94 7.11
C SER A 286 -8.61 -19.74 7.56
N PHE A 287 -8.21 -19.01 8.59
CA PHE A 287 -8.95 -17.82 9.04
C PHE A 287 -8.96 -16.73 7.96
N VAL A 288 -7.84 -16.48 7.29
CA VAL A 288 -7.71 -15.38 6.32
C VAL A 288 -8.40 -15.66 5.00
N HIS A 289 -8.32 -16.89 4.50
CA HIS A 289 -8.85 -17.23 3.19
C HIS A 289 -10.28 -17.76 3.22
N GLU A 290 -10.71 -18.31 4.37
CA GLU A 290 -12.02 -18.97 4.47
C GLU A 290 -12.89 -18.38 5.59
N LEU A 291 -12.39 -17.41 6.37
CA LEU A 291 -13.05 -16.84 7.56
C LEU A 291 -13.54 -17.93 8.53
N LYS A 292 -12.87 -19.08 8.54
CA LYS A 292 -13.13 -20.13 9.53
C LYS A 292 -12.68 -19.60 10.88
N PRO A 293 -13.59 -19.50 11.88
CA PRO A 293 -13.20 -19.07 13.21
C PRO A 293 -12.09 -19.97 13.74
N LEU A 294 -11.21 -19.43 14.58
CA LEU A 294 -10.27 -20.31 15.28
C LEU A 294 -11.09 -21.28 16.11
N ASP A 295 -10.56 -22.50 16.28
CA ASP A 295 -11.25 -23.52 17.06
C ASP A 295 -11.59 -22.94 18.43
N VAL A 296 -12.89 -22.92 18.75
CA VAL A 296 -13.48 -22.38 19.99
C VAL A 296 -12.73 -22.91 21.21
N MET A 297 -12.14 -24.11 21.12
CA MET A 297 -11.36 -24.68 22.20
C MET A 297 -9.98 -24.06 22.40
N ILE A 298 -9.30 -23.54 21.37
CA ILE A 298 -8.07 -22.75 21.54
C ILE A 298 -8.40 -21.44 22.25
N SER A 299 -9.55 -20.86 21.92
CA SER A 299 -10.14 -19.71 22.59
C SER A 299 -10.90 -20.07 23.88
N GLU A 300 -10.82 -21.27 24.43
CA GLU A 300 -11.41 -21.59 25.76
C GLU A 300 -10.36 -22.17 26.71
N SER A 301 -9.23 -22.61 26.17
CA SER A 301 -8.19 -23.37 26.86
C SER A 301 -6.99 -22.53 27.23
N TYR A 302 -7.26 -21.32 27.72
CA TYR A 302 -6.21 -20.39 28.10
C TYR A 302 -5.37 -20.97 29.23
N SER A 303 -4.08 -21.13 28.94
CA SER A 303 -3.06 -21.17 29.97
C SER A 303 -2.20 -19.94 29.74
N ALA A 304 -2.51 -18.86 30.44
CA ALA A 304 -1.64 -17.68 30.54
C ALA A 304 -0.25 -18.05 31.09
N GLU A 305 -0.10 -19.26 31.63
CA GLU A 305 1.10 -19.81 32.26
C GLU A 305 1.80 -20.88 31.39
N SER A 306 1.39 -21.09 30.14
CA SER A 306 2.03 -22.06 29.23
C SER A 306 2.18 -21.50 27.82
N ASP A 307 3.29 -21.80 27.16
CA ASP A 307 3.49 -21.44 25.76
C ASP A 307 2.56 -22.20 24.81
N CYS A 308 2.26 -23.45 25.17
CA CYS A 308 1.64 -24.42 24.27
C CYS A 308 0.53 -25.19 24.98
N VAL A 309 -0.52 -25.51 24.23
CA VAL A 309 -1.58 -26.43 24.62
C VAL A 309 -1.62 -27.61 23.67
N MET A 310 -1.89 -28.81 24.20
CA MET A 310 -2.11 -30.00 23.39
C MET A 310 -3.61 -30.15 23.11
N ARG A 311 -3.98 -30.33 21.84
CA ARG A 311 -5.37 -30.51 21.39
C ARG A 311 -5.43 -31.68 20.42
N LEU A 312 -6.22 -32.71 20.75
CA LEU A 312 -6.37 -33.91 19.91
C LEU A 312 -5.01 -34.53 19.48
N GLY A 313 -4.00 -34.47 20.36
CA GLY A 313 -2.65 -34.96 20.08
C GLY A 313 -1.73 -33.97 19.36
N GLU A 314 -2.22 -32.79 18.99
CA GLU A 314 -1.49 -31.76 18.24
C GLU A 314 -1.13 -30.55 19.12
N PRO A 315 0.09 -29.99 19.01
CA PRO A 315 0.51 -28.84 19.79
C PRO A 315 0.12 -27.51 19.13
N TYR A 316 -0.41 -26.56 19.90
CA TYR A 316 -0.78 -25.21 19.46
C TYR A 316 -0.24 -24.14 20.40
N PHE A 317 0.22 -23.01 19.85
CA PHE A 317 0.65 -21.86 20.66
C PHE A 317 -0.56 -21.23 21.35
N THR A 318 -0.43 -20.94 22.64
CA THR A 318 -1.32 -20.00 23.32
C THR A 318 -1.00 -18.58 22.87
N TYR A 319 -1.91 -17.63 23.16
CA TYR A 319 -1.64 -16.22 22.89
C TYR A 319 -0.39 -15.70 23.64
N SER A 320 -0.26 -16.06 24.92
CA SER A 320 0.91 -15.71 25.74
C SER A 320 2.20 -16.36 25.23
N GLY A 321 2.15 -17.62 24.78
CA GLY A 321 3.27 -18.31 24.15
C GLY A 321 3.71 -17.68 22.83
N LEU A 322 2.74 -17.25 22.01
CA LEU A 322 3.02 -16.58 20.74
C LEU A 322 3.66 -15.20 20.95
N LEU A 323 3.22 -14.45 21.98
CA LEU A 323 3.87 -13.20 22.39
C LEU A 323 5.31 -13.43 22.85
N ARG A 324 5.57 -14.49 23.62
CA ARG A 324 6.93 -14.86 24.05
C ARG A 324 7.80 -15.24 22.85
N LEU A 325 7.25 -16.00 21.90
CA LEU A 325 7.93 -16.32 20.65
C LEU A 325 8.28 -15.06 19.85
N LEU A 326 7.34 -14.13 19.70
CA LEU A 326 7.56 -12.85 19.04
C LEU A 326 8.67 -12.02 19.72
N ASP A 327 8.66 -11.97 21.05
CA ASP A 327 9.70 -11.31 21.85
C ASP A 327 11.09 -11.89 21.55
N ALA A 328 11.22 -13.21 21.58
CA ALA A 328 12.46 -13.91 21.26
C ALA A 328 12.89 -13.68 19.80
N VAL A 329 11.97 -13.80 18.84
CA VAL A 329 12.26 -13.62 17.41
C VAL A 329 12.71 -12.20 17.11
N ILE A 330 12.04 -11.16 17.63
CA ILE A 330 12.40 -9.77 17.36
C ILE A 330 13.75 -9.41 17.99
N ARG A 331 14.02 -9.86 19.21
CA ARG A 331 15.33 -9.65 19.86
C ARG A 331 16.45 -10.36 19.12
N GLY A 332 16.25 -11.65 18.78
CA GLY A 332 17.21 -12.43 18.01
C GLY A 332 17.44 -11.84 16.61
N PHE A 333 16.38 -11.41 15.94
CA PHE A 333 16.44 -10.74 14.64
C PHE A 333 17.24 -9.43 14.73
N SER A 334 16.99 -8.60 15.74
CA SER A 334 17.70 -7.32 15.92
C SER A 334 19.20 -7.54 16.12
N LYS A 335 19.58 -8.48 16.99
CA LYS A 335 21.00 -8.83 17.22
C LYS A 335 21.70 -9.37 15.97
N LYS A 336 21.00 -10.18 15.16
CA LYS A 336 21.58 -10.79 13.95
C LYS A 336 21.74 -9.83 12.78
N ASN A 337 20.94 -8.77 12.72
CA ASN A 337 20.91 -7.82 11.58
C ASN A 337 21.63 -6.51 11.90
N TYR A 338 22.58 -6.55 12.84
CA TYR A 338 23.48 -5.44 13.10
C TYR A 338 24.19 -5.00 11.81
N SER A 339 24.17 -3.70 11.52
CA SER A 339 24.79 -3.16 10.30
C SER A 339 25.46 -1.82 10.57
N ASN A 340 26.75 -1.73 10.25
CA ASN A 340 27.51 -0.46 10.28
C ASN A 340 27.68 0.17 8.89
N LEU A 341 26.95 -0.33 7.89
CA LEU A 341 27.03 0.22 6.54
C LEU A 341 26.39 1.61 6.50
N ALA A 342 27.05 2.54 5.81
CA ALA A 342 26.47 3.84 5.53
C ALA A 342 25.34 3.67 4.50
N GLU A 343 24.13 4.06 4.89
CA GLU A 343 22.93 3.99 4.05
C GLU A 343 22.48 5.41 3.69
N SER A 344 22.24 5.67 2.41
CA SER A 344 21.61 6.92 1.97
C SER A 344 20.09 6.74 1.97
N ILE A 345 19.37 7.64 2.64
CA ILE A 345 17.91 7.58 2.74
C ILE A 345 17.29 8.92 2.35
N ASN A 346 16.13 8.88 1.68
CA ASN A 346 15.30 10.07 1.50
C ASN A 346 14.31 10.15 2.67
N TRP A 347 14.76 10.70 3.79
CA TRP A 347 13.97 10.72 5.04
C TRP A 347 12.63 11.45 4.89
N VAL A 348 12.53 12.45 4.01
CA VAL A 348 11.31 13.24 3.76
C VAL A 348 10.17 12.36 3.24
N GLN A 349 10.46 11.42 2.33
CA GLN A 349 9.44 10.50 1.78
C GLN A 349 9.00 9.43 2.78
N GLU A 350 9.76 9.21 3.85
CA GLU A 350 9.47 8.18 4.85
C GLU A 350 8.63 8.67 6.02
N THR A 351 8.41 9.98 6.13
CA THR A 351 7.57 10.54 7.19
C THR A 351 6.11 10.57 6.79
N SER A 352 5.22 10.25 7.74
CA SER A 352 3.77 10.40 7.55
C SER A 352 3.32 11.88 7.59
N SER A 353 4.23 12.76 8.02
CA SER A 353 3.98 14.20 8.18
C SER A 353 4.04 14.99 6.87
N VAL A 354 4.59 14.40 5.79
CA VAL A 354 4.69 15.02 4.47
C VAL A 354 3.55 14.51 3.59
N ARG A 355 2.78 15.43 3.01
CA ARG A 355 1.71 15.11 2.04
C ARG A 355 2.12 15.56 0.65
N TYR A 356 2.05 14.64 -0.31
CA TYR A 356 2.16 14.98 -1.72
C TYR A 356 0.79 15.40 -2.23
N MET A 357 0.72 16.56 -2.88
CA MET A 357 -0.46 17.01 -3.59
C MET A 357 -0.10 17.13 -5.06
N GLU A 358 -0.90 16.51 -5.93
CA GLU A 358 -0.79 16.79 -7.35
C GLU A 358 -1.40 18.16 -7.63
N MET A 359 -0.61 19.06 -8.20
CA MET A 359 -1.14 20.35 -8.65
C MET A 359 -2.09 20.11 -9.83
N SER A 360 -3.21 20.85 -9.84
CA SER A 360 -4.12 20.90 -10.97
C SER A 360 -3.35 21.18 -12.27
N ALA A 361 -3.81 20.58 -13.38
CA ALA A 361 -3.24 20.73 -14.71
C ALA A 361 -2.97 22.20 -15.07
N GLU A 362 -3.87 23.09 -14.66
CA GLU A 362 -3.81 24.52 -14.94
C GLU A 362 -2.48 25.20 -14.56
N TYR A 363 -1.77 24.66 -13.57
CA TYR A 363 -0.52 25.25 -13.09
C TYR A 363 0.73 24.78 -13.84
N TRP A 364 0.66 23.73 -14.66
CA TRP A 364 1.87 23.13 -15.25
C TRP A 364 1.77 22.77 -16.73
N VAL A 365 0.57 22.54 -17.28
CA VAL A 365 0.37 22.14 -18.69
C VAL A 365 0.75 23.22 -19.69
N TRP A 366 0.97 24.46 -19.28
CA TRP A 366 1.46 25.53 -20.17
C TRP A 366 2.99 25.54 -20.30
N ASN A 367 3.74 24.87 -19.40
CA ASN A 367 5.18 25.03 -19.30
C ASN A 367 5.94 24.05 -20.22
N PRO A 368 6.59 24.52 -21.31
CA PRO A 368 7.28 23.65 -22.26
C PRO A 368 8.53 22.96 -21.67
N ASN A 369 9.10 23.48 -20.59
CA ASN A 369 10.31 22.90 -19.98
C ASN A 369 10.03 21.58 -19.25
N VAL A 370 8.78 21.36 -18.83
CA VAL A 370 8.35 20.14 -18.11
C VAL A 370 7.80 19.09 -19.09
N PHE A 371 7.67 19.43 -20.39
CA PHE A 371 7.12 18.54 -21.41
C PHE A 371 8.03 17.35 -21.73
N ASP A 372 7.52 16.15 -21.46
CA ASP A 372 8.15 14.86 -21.74
C ASP A 372 7.24 13.98 -22.61
N ILE A 373 7.76 13.53 -23.75
CA ILE A 373 7.08 12.63 -24.69
C ILE A 373 6.58 11.36 -24.01
N LYS A 374 7.33 10.82 -23.04
CA LYS A 374 6.94 9.59 -22.35
C LYS A 374 5.67 9.78 -21.51
N LYS A 375 5.31 11.02 -21.20
CA LYS A 375 4.11 11.41 -20.44
C LYS A 375 2.97 11.90 -21.35
N ILE A 376 3.09 11.79 -22.68
CA ILE A 376 2.11 12.34 -23.63
C ILE A 376 0.65 11.99 -23.31
N TYR A 377 0.39 10.77 -22.82
CA TYR A 377 -0.95 10.34 -22.45
C TYR A 377 -1.54 11.16 -21.30
N LYS A 378 -0.73 11.52 -20.31
CA LYS A 378 -1.15 12.43 -19.23
C LYS A 378 -1.43 13.82 -19.80
N TRP A 379 -0.51 14.37 -20.58
CA TRP A 379 -0.68 15.69 -21.20
C TRP A 379 -1.96 15.77 -22.04
N TYR A 380 -2.22 14.75 -22.86
CA TYR A 380 -3.42 14.67 -23.67
C TYR A 380 -4.68 14.56 -22.82
N SER A 381 -4.70 13.68 -21.81
CA SER A 381 -5.84 13.53 -20.90
C SER A 381 -6.18 14.81 -20.14
N GLU A 382 -5.17 15.52 -19.62
CA GLU A 382 -5.37 16.79 -18.91
C GLU A 382 -5.87 17.90 -19.83
N TYR A 383 -5.41 17.91 -21.09
CA TYR A 383 -5.96 18.78 -22.11
C TYR A 383 -7.45 18.48 -22.37
N LEU A 384 -7.84 17.20 -22.47
CA LEU A 384 -9.25 16.81 -22.61
C LEU A 384 -10.09 17.20 -21.38
N CYS A 385 -9.54 17.09 -20.16
CA CYS A 385 -10.19 17.57 -18.94
C CYS A 385 -10.51 19.07 -19.03
N MET A 386 -9.54 19.90 -19.43
CA MET A 386 -9.73 21.34 -19.61
C MET A 386 -10.73 21.65 -20.73
N LEU A 387 -10.67 20.88 -21.83
CA LEU A 387 -11.54 21.05 -22.99
C LEU A 387 -13.01 20.68 -22.69
N ASN A 388 -13.24 19.70 -21.80
CA ASN A 388 -14.58 19.32 -21.34
C ASN A 388 -15.33 20.48 -20.67
N VAL A 389 -14.61 21.30 -19.90
CA VAL A 389 -15.18 22.45 -19.17
C VAL A 389 -14.94 23.80 -19.86
N ASP A 390 -14.34 23.80 -21.06
CA ASP A 390 -14.00 24.99 -21.83
C ASP A 390 -13.09 25.99 -21.09
N LYS A 391 -12.14 25.47 -20.29
CA LYS A 391 -11.14 26.26 -19.55
C LYS A 391 -9.73 25.87 -19.97
N VAL A 392 -9.48 25.89 -21.27
CA VAL A 392 -8.16 25.55 -21.83
C VAL A 392 -7.21 26.72 -21.64
N ILE A 393 -6.02 26.43 -21.11
CA ILE A 393 -4.91 27.38 -21.00
C ILE A 393 -4.10 27.34 -22.29
N ASP A 394 -3.46 28.46 -22.63
CA ASP A 394 -2.55 28.52 -23.76
C ASP A 394 -1.40 27.50 -23.63
N MET A 395 -1.38 26.51 -24.52
CA MET A 395 -0.36 25.48 -24.63
C MET A 395 0.43 25.60 -25.95
N ARG A 396 0.40 26.74 -26.64
CA ARG A 396 1.07 26.92 -27.94
C ARG A 396 2.54 26.51 -27.92
N GLU A 397 3.29 26.93 -26.90
CA GLU A 397 4.72 26.58 -26.77
C GLU A 397 4.95 25.06 -26.57
N VAL A 398 4.07 24.40 -25.83
CA VAL A 398 4.12 22.95 -25.62
C VAL A 398 3.82 22.20 -26.91
N VAL A 399 2.81 22.65 -27.65
CA VAL A 399 2.43 22.08 -28.95
C VAL A 399 3.54 22.30 -29.98
N SER A 400 4.25 23.43 -29.94
CA SER A 400 5.47 23.65 -30.74
C SER A 400 6.59 22.66 -30.39
N LYS A 401 6.77 22.30 -29.10
CA LYS A 401 7.73 21.26 -28.69
C LYS A 401 7.41 19.88 -29.26
N ILE A 402 6.14 19.58 -29.56
CA ILE A 402 5.78 18.36 -30.28
C ILE A 402 6.41 18.38 -31.67
N CYS A 403 6.29 19.49 -32.42
CA CYS A 403 6.89 19.61 -33.74
C CYS A 403 8.41 19.39 -33.72
N GLU A 404 9.10 19.97 -32.73
CA GLU A 404 10.56 19.84 -32.60
C GLU A 404 10.99 18.40 -32.32
N LYS A 405 10.26 17.67 -31.48
CA LYS A 405 10.70 16.36 -30.98
C LYS A 405 10.07 15.16 -31.70
N PHE A 406 9.02 15.37 -32.51
CA PHE A 406 8.20 14.29 -33.09
C PHE A 406 9.03 13.25 -33.87
N ASP A 407 9.91 13.71 -34.77
CA ASP A 407 10.65 12.80 -35.65
C ASP A 407 11.61 11.89 -34.88
N SER A 408 12.18 12.40 -33.78
CA SER A 408 13.03 11.66 -32.83
C SER A 408 12.26 10.82 -31.80
N SER A 409 10.93 10.90 -31.78
CA SER A 409 10.10 10.26 -30.76
C SER A 409 9.90 8.75 -31.02
N PRO A 410 9.83 7.92 -29.96
CA PRO A 410 9.54 6.49 -30.12
C PRO A 410 8.18 6.23 -30.77
N LEU A 411 8.12 5.21 -31.63
CA LEU A 411 6.93 4.83 -32.40
C LEU A 411 5.63 4.69 -31.57
N PRO A 412 5.64 4.12 -30.34
CA PRO A 412 4.43 3.98 -29.54
C PRO A 412 3.72 5.30 -29.22
N TYR A 413 4.46 6.42 -29.16
CA TYR A 413 3.92 7.72 -28.77
C TYR A 413 3.48 8.58 -29.96
N LYS A 414 3.91 8.24 -31.17
CA LYS A 414 3.71 9.09 -32.36
C LYS A 414 2.25 9.35 -32.67
N SER A 415 1.38 8.34 -32.53
CA SER A 415 -0.06 8.52 -32.78
C SER A 415 -0.67 9.54 -31.81
N ALA A 416 -0.45 9.36 -30.50
CA ALA A 416 -0.95 10.27 -29.47
C ALA A 416 -0.38 11.69 -29.61
N LEU A 417 0.91 11.83 -29.91
CA LEU A 417 1.54 13.13 -30.18
C LEU A 417 0.85 13.85 -31.34
N LEU A 418 0.60 13.13 -32.43
CA LEU A 418 0.01 13.71 -33.64
C LEU A 418 -1.46 14.06 -33.44
N TYR A 419 -2.25 13.19 -32.79
CA TYR A 419 -3.65 13.49 -32.50
C TYR A 419 -3.82 14.61 -31.48
N PHE A 420 -2.95 14.69 -30.46
CA PHE A 420 -2.94 15.83 -29.55
C PHE A 420 -2.63 17.13 -30.28
N TYR A 421 -1.57 17.13 -31.10
CA TYR A 421 -1.19 18.28 -31.92
C TYR A 421 -2.34 18.72 -32.84
N CYS A 422 -2.97 17.79 -33.56
CA CYS A 422 -4.07 18.08 -34.46
C CYS A 422 -5.30 18.62 -33.71
N LEU A 423 -5.68 18.01 -32.58
CA LEU A 423 -6.87 18.43 -31.83
C LEU A 423 -6.69 19.84 -31.29
N TYR A 424 -5.54 20.13 -30.68
CA TYR A 424 -5.27 21.46 -30.12
C TYR A 424 -5.34 22.54 -31.19
N ASN A 425 -4.62 22.37 -32.30
CA ASN A 425 -4.61 23.38 -33.36
C ASN A 425 -5.96 23.50 -34.07
N SER A 426 -6.70 22.40 -34.24
CA SER A 426 -8.04 22.44 -34.84
C SER A 426 -9.05 23.20 -33.99
N VAL A 427 -8.91 23.18 -32.66
CA VAL A 427 -9.83 23.86 -31.72
C VAL A 427 -9.40 25.31 -31.44
N HIS A 428 -8.10 25.59 -31.40
CA HIS A 428 -7.59 26.88 -30.90
C HIS A 428 -6.87 27.74 -31.96
N CYS A 429 -6.52 27.20 -33.13
CA CYS A 429 -5.73 27.88 -34.15
C CYS A 429 -6.45 27.90 -35.51
N HIS A 430 -7.69 28.40 -35.54
CA HIS A 430 -8.53 28.41 -36.74
C HIS A 430 -7.97 29.27 -37.89
N ASP A 431 -7.23 30.34 -37.58
CA ASP A 431 -6.74 31.31 -38.58
C ASP A 431 -5.38 30.94 -39.20
N ASP A 432 -4.66 29.99 -38.60
CA ASP A 432 -3.35 29.53 -39.07
C ASP A 432 -3.45 28.08 -39.54
N LEU A 433 -3.46 27.83 -40.84
CA LEU A 433 -3.50 26.49 -41.42
C LEU A 433 -2.09 25.88 -41.63
N SER A 434 -1.03 26.56 -41.20
CA SER A 434 0.35 26.08 -41.40
C SER A 434 0.61 24.74 -40.69
N TRP A 435 -0.07 24.47 -39.57
CA TRP A 435 0.01 23.22 -38.83
C TRP A 435 -0.51 22.01 -39.63
N ALA A 436 -1.46 22.21 -40.56
CA ALA A 436 -2.01 21.13 -41.37
C ALA A 436 -0.93 20.48 -42.26
N SER A 437 0.05 21.28 -42.72
CA SER A 437 1.18 20.78 -43.50
C SER A 437 2.11 19.86 -42.69
N PHE A 438 2.24 20.12 -41.38
CA PHE A 438 3.01 19.27 -40.47
C PHE A 438 2.34 17.90 -40.29
N ALA A 439 1.02 17.90 -40.10
CA ALA A 439 0.22 16.69 -39.94
C ALA A 439 0.18 15.85 -41.23
N GLU A 440 -0.04 16.48 -42.38
CA GLU A 440 -0.14 15.79 -43.67
C GLU A 440 1.16 15.06 -44.04
N LYS A 441 2.32 15.67 -43.78
CA LYS A 441 3.64 15.05 -44.00
C LYS A 441 3.86 13.80 -43.14
N ARG A 442 3.12 13.64 -42.04
CA ARG A 442 3.32 12.59 -41.03
C ARG A 442 2.10 11.70 -40.86
N LYS A 443 1.16 11.76 -41.81
CA LYS A 443 -0.11 11.01 -41.77
C LYS A 443 0.05 9.49 -41.68
N GLU A 444 1.19 8.95 -42.10
CA GLU A 444 1.51 7.51 -41.96
C GLU A 444 1.52 7.02 -40.50
N HIS A 445 1.65 7.94 -39.53
CA HIS A 445 1.60 7.64 -38.11
C HIS A 445 0.20 7.78 -37.51
N LEU A 446 -0.78 8.31 -38.27
CA LEU A 446 -2.19 8.31 -37.87
C LEU A 446 -2.75 6.91 -38.04
N LYS A 447 -3.16 6.30 -36.93
CA LYS A 447 -3.79 4.97 -36.90
C LYS A 447 -5.26 5.10 -36.56
N VAL A 448 -6.05 4.11 -36.96
CA VAL A 448 -7.39 3.91 -36.39
C VAL A 448 -7.19 3.39 -34.97
N ASP A 449 -7.28 4.30 -34.02
CA ASP A 449 -7.09 4.03 -32.60
C ASP A 449 -8.03 4.90 -31.76
N ILE A 450 -7.89 4.80 -30.44
CA ILE A 450 -8.74 5.51 -29.50
C ILE A 450 -8.61 7.05 -29.64
N TYR A 451 -7.44 7.58 -30.03
CA TYR A 451 -7.22 9.01 -30.13
C TYR A 451 -7.93 9.62 -31.34
N LEU A 452 -8.01 8.88 -32.45
CA LEU A 452 -8.84 9.27 -33.60
C LEU A 452 -10.30 9.46 -33.20
N MET A 453 -10.85 8.48 -32.48
CA MET A 453 -12.25 8.48 -32.06
C MET A 453 -12.53 9.64 -31.10
N VAL A 454 -11.59 9.91 -30.19
CA VAL A 454 -11.63 11.09 -29.32
C VAL A 454 -11.66 12.36 -30.18
N ASN A 455 -10.72 12.55 -31.11
CA ASN A 455 -10.71 13.75 -31.94
C ASN A 455 -12.02 13.96 -32.70
N ASN A 456 -12.61 12.89 -33.23
CA ASN A 456 -13.86 12.98 -33.96
C ASN A 456 -15.02 13.47 -33.07
N VAL A 457 -15.15 12.95 -31.84
CA VAL A 457 -16.27 13.36 -30.96
C VAL A 457 -16.13 14.80 -30.46
N TYR A 458 -14.90 15.30 -30.28
CA TYR A 458 -14.65 16.70 -29.91
C TYR A 458 -14.83 17.67 -31.07
N LEU A 459 -14.38 17.32 -32.28
CA LEU A 459 -14.44 18.21 -33.44
C LEU A 459 -15.80 18.18 -34.15
N TYR A 460 -16.44 17.01 -34.22
CA TYR A 460 -17.61 16.78 -35.06
C TYR A 460 -18.84 16.27 -34.31
N HIS A 461 -18.71 15.98 -33.00
CA HIS A 461 -19.78 15.37 -32.20
C HIS A 461 -20.29 14.01 -32.74
N GLU A 462 -19.48 13.35 -33.56
CA GLU A 462 -19.74 12.06 -34.19
C GLU A 462 -18.55 11.11 -33.95
N LEU A 463 -18.80 9.81 -33.91
CA LEU A 463 -17.73 8.82 -33.64
C LEU A 463 -16.78 8.63 -34.84
N PHE A 464 -17.34 8.71 -36.06
CA PHE A 464 -16.61 8.56 -37.32
C PHE A 464 -16.77 9.84 -38.15
N SER A 465 -15.71 10.29 -38.82
CA SER A 465 -15.79 11.47 -39.69
C SER A 465 -16.60 11.18 -40.96
N LYS A 466 -17.32 12.17 -41.48
CA LYS A 466 -18.08 12.05 -42.75
C LYS A 466 -17.23 11.67 -43.97
N CYS A 467 -15.92 11.89 -43.92
CA CYS A 467 -14.98 11.51 -44.99
C CYS A 467 -14.49 10.06 -44.87
N SER A 468 -14.74 9.37 -43.76
CA SER A 468 -14.19 8.04 -43.47
C SER A 468 -15.29 7.01 -43.18
N ARG A 469 -15.72 6.32 -44.25
CA ARG A 469 -16.51 5.07 -44.29
C ARG A 469 -17.96 5.17 -43.78
N ASP A 470 -18.84 4.47 -44.49
CA ASP A 470 -20.26 4.28 -44.14
C ASP A 470 -20.42 3.87 -42.66
N GLU A 471 -21.48 4.35 -41.99
CA GLU A 471 -21.91 4.01 -40.61
C GLU A 471 -22.29 2.52 -40.48
N THR A 472 -21.40 1.63 -40.92
CA THR A 472 -21.59 0.19 -41.01
C THR A 472 -21.36 -0.47 -39.66
N ILE A 473 -22.02 -1.61 -39.48
CA ILE A 473 -21.87 -2.45 -38.30
C ILE A 473 -20.42 -2.93 -38.09
N GLU A 474 -19.63 -3.03 -39.17
CA GLU A 474 -18.24 -3.48 -39.09
C GLU A 474 -17.33 -2.42 -38.47
N ASN A 475 -17.54 -1.14 -38.79
CA ASN A 475 -16.83 -0.04 -38.11
C ASN A 475 -17.19 0.04 -36.61
N LEU A 476 -18.43 -0.27 -36.25
CA LEU A 476 -18.84 -0.35 -34.84
C LEU A 476 -18.15 -1.52 -34.11
N ARG A 477 -17.97 -2.67 -34.77
CA ARG A 477 -17.19 -3.78 -34.21
C ARG A 477 -15.73 -3.40 -34.02
N GLU A 478 -15.13 -2.70 -34.99
CA GLU A 478 -13.77 -2.16 -34.87
C GLU A 478 -13.64 -1.20 -33.67
N PHE A 479 -14.62 -0.30 -33.48
CA PHE A 479 -14.70 0.55 -32.27
C PHE A 479 -14.73 -0.30 -30.99
N MET A 480 -15.58 -1.32 -30.93
CA MET A 480 -15.68 -2.16 -29.73
C MET A 480 -14.37 -2.90 -29.42
N LEU A 481 -13.64 -3.35 -30.44
CA LEU A 481 -12.33 -3.97 -30.26
C LEU A 481 -11.32 -2.97 -29.70
N ILE A 482 -11.26 -1.76 -30.26
CA ILE A 482 -10.34 -0.69 -29.82
C ILE A 482 -10.68 -0.23 -28.40
N PHE A 483 -11.96 0.03 -28.11
CA PHE A 483 -12.40 0.48 -26.79
C PHE A 483 -12.19 -0.59 -25.73
N ASN A 484 -12.46 -1.86 -26.02
CA ASN A 484 -12.22 -2.94 -25.06
C ASN A 484 -10.72 -3.21 -24.84
N ASP A 485 -9.88 -3.02 -25.86
CA ASP A 485 -8.44 -3.08 -25.65
C ASP A 485 -7.93 -1.92 -24.79
N TYR A 486 -8.40 -0.70 -25.07
CA TYR A 486 -8.17 0.47 -24.23
C TYR A 486 -8.58 0.19 -22.78
N ASP A 487 -9.80 -0.27 -22.53
CA ASP A 487 -10.35 -0.46 -21.19
C ASP A 487 -9.57 -1.50 -20.36
N ARG A 488 -9.13 -2.59 -20.99
CA ARG A 488 -8.25 -3.59 -20.33
C ARG A 488 -6.86 -3.04 -19.99
N ASN A 489 -6.42 -1.99 -20.69
CA ASN A 489 -5.06 -1.47 -20.61
C ASN A 489 -4.99 -0.09 -19.93
N LYS A 490 -6.10 0.60 -19.65
CA LYS A 490 -6.14 2.01 -19.20
C LYS A 490 -5.44 2.31 -17.87
N PHE A 491 -5.22 1.28 -17.04
CA PHE A 491 -4.51 1.39 -15.75
C PHE A 491 -3.06 0.87 -15.77
N LYS A 492 -2.53 0.48 -16.93
CA LYS A 492 -1.11 0.07 -17.05
C LYS A 492 -0.19 1.30 -16.96
N LYS A 493 1.07 1.07 -16.56
CA LYS A 493 2.07 2.13 -16.54
C LYS A 493 2.28 2.67 -17.97
N ASN A 494 2.20 3.98 -18.14
CA ASN A 494 2.34 4.67 -19.42
C ASN A 494 1.31 4.21 -20.48
N SER A 495 0.06 3.99 -20.10
CA SER A 495 -1.04 3.79 -21.05
C SER A 495 -1.93 5.03 -21.13
N PRO A 496 -2.74 5.17 -22.20
CA PRO A 496 -3.81 6.16 -22.23
C PRO A 496 -4.82 5.94 -21.10
N SER A 497 -5.18 7.02 -20.43
CA SER A 497 -6.31 7.09 -19.52
C SER A 497 -7.08 8.36 -19.87
N LEU A 498 -8.28 8.19 -20.42
CA LEU A 498 -9.17 9.25 -20.85
C LEU A 498 -10.01 9.74 -19.66
N PRO A 499 -10.46 11.00 -19.68
CA PRO A 499 -11.43 11.48 -18.69
C PRO A 499 -12.74 10.70 -18.77
N ALA A 500 -13.40 10.48 -17.63
CA ALA A 500 -14.67 9.73 -17.56
C ALA A 500 -15.75 10.27 -18.50
N ILE A 501 -15.87 11.60 -18.58
CA ILE A 501 -16.76 12.29 -19.53
C ILE A 501 -16.45 11.88 -20.97
N THR A 502 -15.16 11.85 -21.34
CA THR A 502 -14.73 11.49 -22.69
C THR A 502 -15.09 10.03 -23.01
N GLU A 503 -14.89 9.12 -22.07
CA GLU A 503 -15.29 7.72 -22.22
C GLU A 503 -16.81 7.59 -22.42
N ALA A 504 -17.60 8.30 -21.60
CA ALA A 504 -19.06 8.31 -21.73
C ALA A 504 -19.53 8.92 -23.06
N ILE A 505 -18.85 9.95 -23.57
CA ILE A 505 -19.14 10.53 -24.89
C ILE A 505 -18.89 9.52 -26.00
N LEU A 506 -17.73 8.82 -25.97
CA LEU A 506 -17.41 7.79 -26.96
C LEU A 506 -18.44 6.66 -26.96
N LEU A 507 -18.80 6.17 -25.78
CA LEU A 507 -19.82 5.13 -25.60
C LEU A 507 -21.21 5.60 -26.06
N SER A 508 -21.59 6.84 -25.76
CA SER A 508 -22.86 7.43 -26.20
C SER A 508 -22.92 7.62 -27.71
N ALA A 509 -21.83 8.06 -28.33
CA ALA A 509 -21.72 8.21 -29.77
C ALA A 509 -21.82 6.85 -30.48
N ALA A 510 -21.17 5.82 -29.95
CA ALA A 510 -21.30 4.45 -30.43
C ALA A 510 -22.73 3.90 -30.23
N ALA A 511 -23.35 4.13 -29.08
CA ALA A 511 -24.72 3.71 -28.79
C ALA A 511 -25.72 4.29 -29.80
N ASN A 512 -25.61 5.59 -30.11
CA ASN A 512 -26.44 6.24 -31.12
C ASN A 512 -26.38 5.52 -32.49
N LEU A 513 -25.20 5.08 -32.90
CA LEU A 513 -25.02 4.37 -34.17
C LEU A 513 -25.66 2.96 -34.12
N PHE A 514 -25.54 2.24 -33.01
CA PHE A 514 -26.26 0.97 -32.82
C PHE A 514 -27.77 1.17 -32.85
N TYR A 515 -28.28 2.23 -32.21
CA TYR A 515 -29.71 2.58 -32.24
C TYR A 515 -30.19 2.85 -33.68
N LYS A 516 -29.47 3.68 -34.44
CA LYS A 516 -29.80 3.98 -35.85
C LYS A 516 -29.82 2.72 -36.73
N ASN A 517 -28.95 1.76 -36.45
CA ASN A 517 -28.86 0.49 -37.16
C ASN A 517 -29.84 -0.60 -36.64
N GLY A 518 -30.71 -0.27 -35.67
CA GLY A 518 -31.72 -1.20 -35.14
C GLY A 518 -31.24 -2.17 -34.05
N TYR A 519 -30.00 -2.03 -33.58
CA TYR A 519 -29.39 -2.88 -32.54
C TYR A 519 -29.66 -2.32 -31.13
N PHE A 520 -30.92 -2.43 -30.70
CA PHE A 520 -31.37 -1.78 -29.47
C PHE A 520 -30.78 -2.37 -28.18
N GLN A 521 -30.37 -3.64 -28.19
CA GLN A 521 -29.71 -4.25 -27.02
C GLN A 521 -28.30 -3.69 -26.82
N ASP A 522 -27.53 -3.56 -27.89
CA ASP A 522 -26.19 -2.95 -27.86
C ASP A 522 -26.24 -1.48 -27.46
N TYR A 523 -27.25 -0.74 -27.95
CA TYR A 523 -27.55 0.63 -27.48
C TYR A 523 -27.71 0.67 -25.95
N LYS A 524 -28.56 -0.18 -25.37
CA LYS A 524 -28.76 -0.23 -23.91
C LYS A 524 -27.48 -0.61 -23.16
N GLN A 525 -26.74 -1.60 -23.66
CA GLN A 525 -25.51 -2.06 -23.01
C GLN A 525 -24.46 -0.95 -22.96
N LEU A 526 -24.25 -0.22 -24.06
CA LEU A 526 -23.27 0.86 -24.11
C LEU A 526 -23.65 2.05 -23.25
N LEU A 527 -24.93 2.43 -23.19
CA LEU A 527 -25.36 3.50 -22.31
C LEU A 527 -25.30 3.12 -20.83
N ASN A 528 -25.64 1.88 -20.47
CA ASN A 528 -25.43 1.41 -19.11
C ASN A 528 -23.94 1.45 -18.74
N ARG A 529 -23.04 1.08 -19.67
CA ARG A 529 -21.59 1.22 -19.46
C ARG A 529 -21.20 2.69 -19.29
N ALA A 530 -21.71 3.60 -20.14
CA ALA A 530 -21.46 5.02 -20.02
C ALA A 530 -21.89 5.56 -18.64
N LEU A 531 -23.11 5.23 -18.19
CA LEU A 531 -23.64 5.61 -16.88
C LEU A 531 -22.75 5.12 -15.72
N CYS A 532 -22.17 3.93 -15.81
CA CYS A 532 -21.21 3.44 -14.82
C CYS A 532 -19.95 4.32 -14.75
N GLU A 533 -19.39 4.73 -15.90
CA GLU A 533 -18.18 5.57 -15.95
C GLU A 533 -18.41 6.98 -15.37
N ILE A 534 -19.61 7.54 -15.53
CA ILE A 534 -19.95 8.91 -15.07
C ILE A 534 -20.88 8.93 -13.85
N SER A 535 -20.85 7.89 -13.02
CA SER A 535 -21.70 7.77 -11.82
C SER A 535 -21.57 8.93 -10.83
N SER A 536 -20.44 9.65 -10.83
CA SER A 536 -20.20 10.85 -10.02
C SER A 536 -20.67 12.16 -10.68
N GLU A 537 -20.93 12.19 -11.99
CA GLU A 537 -21.32 13.39 -12.73
C GLU A 537 -22.84 13.45 -12.94
N LYS A 538 -23.55 13.73 -11.83
CA LYS A 538 -25.01 13.60 -11.73
C LYS A 538 -25.81 14.22 -12.88
N LEU A 539 -25.49 15.44 -13.32
CA LEU A 539 -26.27 16.11 -14.38
C LEU A 539 -26.13 15.40 -15.73
N VAL A 540 -24.94 14.91 -16.06
CA VAL A 540 -24.70 14.14 -17.29
C VAL A 540 -25.32 12.75 -17.16
N PHE A 541 -25.22 12.15 -15.97
CA PHE A 541 -25.85 10.88 -15.65
C PHE A 541 -27.36 10.94 -15.87
N ASP A 542 -28.04 11.93 -15.26
CA ASP A 542 -29.48 12.10 -15.35
C ASP A 542 -29.92 12.30 -16.82
N TYR A 543 -29.16 13.10 -17.58
CA TYR A 543 -29.41 13.29 -19.01
C TYR A 543 -29.31 11.99 -19.83
N ILE A 544 -28.24 11.22 -19.66
CA ILE A 544 -28.06 9.95 -20.38
C ILE A 544 -29.11 8.92 -19.94
N TYR A 545 -29.44 8.89 -18.65
CA TYR A 545 -30.46 7.98 -18.09
C TYR A 545 -31.86 8.28 -18.65
N ASP A 546 -32.22 9.56 -18.78
CA ASP A 546 -33.47 10.00 -19.38
C ASP A 546 -33.55 9.69 -20.88
N CYS A 547 -32.42 9.75 -21.59
CA CYS A 547 -32.33 9.30 -22.98
C CYS A 547 -32.46 7.78 -23.10
N LEU A 548 -31.82 7.03 -22.21
CA LEU A 548 -31.91 5.56 -22.17
C LEU A 548 -33.34 5.10 -21.88
N SER A 549 -33.97 5.66 -20.86
CA SER A 549 -35.34 5.33 -20.44
C SER A 549 -36.38 5.74 -21.48
N GLY A 550 -36.17 6.88 -22.14
CA GLY A 550 -37.01 7.34 -23.26
C GLY A 550 -36.69 6.71 -24.61
N ALA A 551 -35.69 5.82 -24.72
CA ALA A 551 -35.20 5.27 -25.99
C ALA A 551 -34.90 6.35 -27.05
N ARG A 552 -34.24 7.44 -26.64
CA ARG A 552 -33.90 8.61 -27.49
C ARG A 552 -32.40 8.68 -27.75
N LEU A 553 -32.02 9.15 -28.93
CA LEU A 553 -30.62 9.45 -29.25
C LEU A 553 -30.03 10.49 -28.29
N ILE A 554 -28.74 10.33 -27.99
CA ILE A 554 -27.98 11.20 -27.09
C ILE A 554 -27.38 12.32 -27.92
N SER A 555 -27.64 13.57 -27.55
CA SER A 555 -26.95 14.71 -28.14
C SER A 555 -25.59 14.88 -27.44
N ILE A 556 -24.51 14.57 -28.15
CA ILE A 556 -23.14 14.77 -27.64
C ILE A 556 -22.88 16.24 -27.32
N LYS A 557 -23.42 17.16 -28.13
CA LYS A 557 -23.37 18.60 -27.85
C LYS A 557 -24.02 18.95 -26.52
N SER A 558 -25.19 18.35 -26.21
CA SER A 558 -25.89 18.60 -24.95
C SER A 558 -25.10 18.10 -23.74
N ILE A 559 -24.33 17.00 -23.88
CA ILE A 559 -23.40 16.56 -22.84
C ILE A 559 -22.35 17.66 -22.57
N PHE A 560 -21.72 18.21 -23.60
CA PHE A 560 -20.76 19.30 -23.45
C PHE A 560 -21.40 20.56 -22.83
N ASP A 561 -22.59 20.95 -23.27
CA ASP A 561 -23.30 22.12 -22.75
C ASP A 561 -23.59 21.98 -21.24
N ILE A 562 -24.04 20.79 -20.80
CA ILE A 562 -24.29 20.48 -19.37
C ILE A 562 -23.00 20.62 -18.56
N ILE A 563 -21.90 20.04 -19.03
CA ILE A 563 -20.62 20.06 -18.30
C ILE A 563 -20.07 21.48 -18.21
N ARG A 564 -20.14 22.25 -19.29
CA ARG A 564 -19.64 23.63 -19.34
C ARG A 564 -20.47 24.57 -18.46
N SER A 565 -21.78 24.33 -18.33
CA SER A 565 -22.65 25.10 -17.42
C SER A 565 -22.32 24.91 -15.92
N LYS A 566 -21.65 23.82 -15.56
CA LYS A 566 -21.13 23.57 -14.20
C LYS A 566 -19.78 24.25 -13.96
N GLY A 567 -19.05 24.56 -15.04
CA GLY A 567 -17.73 25.18 -15.01
C GLY A 567 -17.76 26.70 -14.92
N SER A 568 -18.84 27.36 -15.31
CA SER A 568 -19.10 28.80 -15.07
C SER A 568 -19.53 29.05 -13.64
#